data_AF-A0A656Z205-F1
#
_entry.id   AF-A0A656Z205-F1
#
_cell.length_a   1.000
_cell.length_b   1.000
_cell.length_c   1.000
_cell.angle_alpha   90.00
_cell.angle_beta   90.00
_cell.angle_gamma   90.00
#
_symmetry.space_group_name_H-M   'P 1'
#
loop_
_entity.id
_entity.type
_entity.pdbx_description
1 polymer ?
#
loop_
_entity_poly.entity_id
_entity_poly.type
_entity_poly.pdbx_seq_one_letter_code
_entity_poly.pdbx_strand_id
1 'polypeptide(L)'
;LGDMSPRTWARWKEGSIGRIDRDLRMRMAHLMGIHKGLRYMFRDATRGYTWIRKPNAAFGGLSALDLMLRGEISDLAALREWLNAERGAW
;
A
#
# COMPACT_ATOMS: atom_id res chain seq x y z
N LEU A 1 9.41 1.19 0.07
CA LEU A 1 9.07 2.24 1.07
C LEU A 1 9.85 3.49 0.67
N GLY A 2 9.48 4.08 -0.48
CA GLY A 2 10.14 5.22 -1.15
C GLY A 2 11.54 5.52 -0.65
N ASP A 3 12.55 4.77 -1.11
CA ASP A 3 13.98 4.97 -0.81
C ASP A 3 14.59 4.20 0.38
N MET A 4 13.86 3.27 1.02
CA MET A 4 14.50 2.33 1.94
C MET A 4 15.52 1.45 1.21
N SER A 5 16.80 1.59 1.57
CA SER A 5 17.87 0.76 0.99
C SER A 5 17.66 -0.74 1.30
N PRO A 6 18.06 -1.65 0.40
CA PRO A 6 18.00 -3.10 0.65
C PRO A 6 18.73 -3.52 1.94
N ARG A 7 19.83 -2.82 2.28
CA ARG A 7 20.59 -3.06 3.51
C ARG A 7 19.80 -2.68 4.76
N THR A 8 19.12 -1.54 4.75
CA THR A 8 18.22 -1.13 5.84
C THR A 8 17.10 -2.16 6.01
N TRP A 9 16.51 -2.59 4.89
CA TRP A 9 15.45 -3.61 4.90
C TRP A 9 15.93 -4.95 5.47
N ALA A 10 17.12 -5.43 5.07
CA ALA A 10 17.70 -6.66 5.61
C ALA A 10 17.86 -6.61 7.14
N ARG A 11 18.45 -5.52 7.67
CA ARG A 11 18.61 -5.32 9.11
C ARG A 11 17.29 -5.30 9.86
N TRP A 12 16.26 -4.69 9.28
CA TRP A 12 14.94 -4.65 9.89
C TRP A 12 14.30 -6.04 10.00
N LYS A 13 14.50 -6.90 9.00
CA LYS A 13 14.04 -8.31 9.05
C LYS A 13 14.74 -9.12 10.15
N GLU A 14 15.94 -8.71 10.56
CA GLU A 14 16.69 -9.31 11.67
C GLU A 14 16.32 -8.70 13.04
N GLY A 15 15.29 -7.84 13.10
CA GLY A 15 14.85 -7.17 14.33
C GLY A 15 15.64 -5.91 14.70
N SER A 16 16.68 -5.57 13.94
CA SER A 16 17.46 -4.34 14.11
C SER A 16 16.76 -3.15 13.45
N ILE A 17 15.65 -2.71 14.03
CA ILE A 17 14.85 -1.59 13.54
C ILE A 17 15.58 -0.28 13.85
N GLY A 18 15.86 0.50 12.81
CA GLY A 18 16.46 1.83 12.93
C GLY A 18 15.45 2.92 13.28
N ARG A 19 15.88 4.18 13.18
CA ARG A 19 14.97 5.32 13.35
C ARG A 19 13.88 5.31 12.28
N ILE A 20 12.63 5.49 12.72
CA ILE A 20 11.48 5.70 11.85
C ILE A 20 11.14 7.18 11.85
N ASP A 21 11.55 7.89 10.78
CA ASP A 21 11.21 9.29 10.60
C ASP A 21 9.72 9.48 10.27
N ARG A 22 9.32 10.75 10.10
CA ARG A 22 7.93 11.10 9.86
C ARG A 22 7.43 10.58 8.51
N ASP A 23 8.23 10.71 7.44
CA ASP A 23 7.82 10.28 6.10
C ASP A 23 7.64 8.75 6.06
N LEU A 24 8.63 8.02 6.58
CA LEU A 24 8.58 6.57 6.63
C LEU A 24 7.39 6.06 7.44
N ARG A 25 7.11 6.71 8.58
CA ARG A 25 5.93 6.41 9.41
C ARG A 25 4.62 6.65 8.66
N MET A 26 4.51 7.77 7.93
CA MET A 26 3.31 8.09 7.15
C MET A 26 3.10 7.08 6.02
N ARG A 27 4.15 6.74 5.28
CA ARG A 27 4.10 5.72 4.22
C ARG A 27 3.67 4.37 4.76
N MET A 28 4.21 3.93 5.91
CA MET A 28 3.76 2.71 6.58
C MET A 28 2.28 2.77 6.98
N ALA A 29 1.82 3.90 7.51
CA ALA A 29 0.42 4.07 7.89
C ALA A 29 -0.52 3.99 6.68
N HIS A 30 -0.14 4.53 5.52
CA HIS A 30 -0.91 4.38 4.29
C HIS A 30 -0.91 2.93 3.79
N LEU A 31 0.26 2.28 3.74
CA LEU A 31 0.36 0.87 3.32
C LEU A 31 -0.47 -0.05 4.23
N MET A 32 -0.45 0.18 5.54
CA MET A 32 -1.29 -0.57 6.47
C MET A 32 -2.79 -0.29 6.29
N GLY A 33 -3.16 0.96 6.00
CA GLY A 33 -4.54 1.33 5.64
C GLY A 33 -5.03 0.60 4.39
N ILE A 34 -4.21 0.57 3.33
CA ILE A 34 -4.48 -0.16 2.09
C ILE A 34 -4.64 -1.67 2.38
N HIS A 35 -3.70 -2.26 3.12
CA HIS A 35 -3.77 -3.67 3.51
C HIS A 35 -5.09 -4.00 4.25
N LYS A 36 -5.45 -3.17 5.23
CA LYS A 36 -6.70 -3.32 5.98
C LYS A 36 -7.93 -3.18 5.08
N GLY A 37 -7.94 -2.20 4.17
CA GLY A 37 -9.01 -2.01 3.18
C GLY A 37 -9.21 -3.25 2.32
N LEU A 38 -8.13 -3.82 1.78
CA LEU A 38 -8.19 -5.05 1.00
C LEU A 38 -8.72 -6.25 1.80
N ARG A 39 -8.36 -6.37 3.09
CA ARG A 39 -8.86 -7.44 3.97
C ARG A 39 -10.34 -7.31 4.30
N TYR A 40 -10.92 -6.11 4.18
CA TYR A 40 -12.37 -5.93 4.25
C TYR A 40 -13.06 -6.32 2.95
N MET A 41 -12.53 -5.88 1.81
CA MET A 41 -13.12 -6.17 0.50
C MET A 41 -13.00 -7.65 0.11
N PHE A 42 -11.92 -8.31 0.52
CA PHE A 42 -11.63 -9.70 0.16
C PHE A 42 -11.44 -10.58 1.40
N ARG A 43 -12.38 -11.51 1.60
CA ARG A 43 -12.23 -12.57 2.63
C ARG A 43 -11.03 -13.47 2.36
N ASP A 44 -10.81 -13.83 1.09
CA ASP A 44 -9.61 -14.55 0.65
C ASP A 44 -8.49 -13.56 0.31
N ALA A 45 -7.39 -13.65 1.04
CA ALA A 45 -6.21 -12.80 0.83
C ALA A 45 -5.67 -12.90 -0.60
N THR A 46 -5.71 -14.09 -1.19
CA THR A 46 -5.18 -14.37 -2.53
C THR A 46 -5.92 -13.55 -3.59
N ARG A 47 -7.22 -13.36 -3.42
CA ARG A 47 -8.02 -12.50 -4.29
C ARG A 47 -7.60 -11.04 -4.17
N GLY A 48 -7.29 -10.55 -2.98
CA GLY A 48 -6.74 -9.21 -2.77
C GLY A 48 -5.37 -9.03 -3.45
N TYR A 49 -4.47 -10.00 -3.30
CA TYR A 49 -3.15 -9.98 -3.96
C TYR A 49 -3.22 -10.12 -5.48
N THR A 50 -4.26 -10.78 -5.99
CA THR A 50 -4.52 -10.86 -7.43
C THR A 50 -5.09 -9.53 -7.92
N TRP A 51 -6.05 -8.96 -7.21
CA TRP A 51 -6.69 -7.70 -7.54
C TRP A 51 -5.70 -6.55 -7.61
N ILE A 52 -4.77 -6.44 -6.65
CA ILE A 52 -3.80 -5.33 -6.61
C ILE A 52 -2.91 -5.29 -7.86
N ARG A 53 -2.72 -6.43 -8.55
CA ARG A 53 -1.91 -6.57 -9.77
C ARG A 53 -2.72 -6.44 -11.07
N LYS A 54 -4.05 -6.40 -11.00
CA LYS A 54 -4.89 -6.32 -12.20
C LYS A 54 -5.05 -4.87 -12.66
N PRO A 55 -5.02 -4.60 -13.98
CA PRO A 55 -5.47 -3.34 -14.56
C PRO A 55 -6.85 -2.95 -14.05
N ASN A 56 -7.04 -1.67 -13.72
CA ASN A 56 -8.30 -1.15 -13.22
C ASN A 56 -8.67 0.16 -13.96
N ALA A 57 -9.88 0.20 -14.52
CA ALA A 57 -10.40 1.37 -15.22
C ALA A 57 -10.50 2.62 -14.32
N ALA A 58 -10.77 2.43 -13.02
CA ALA A 58 -10.78 3.52 -12.04
C ALA A 58 -9.40 4.20 -11.89
N PHE A 59 -8.33 3.53 -12.30
CA PHE A 59 -6.95 4.02 -12.23
C PHE A 59 -6.35 4.29 -13.62
N GLY A 60 -7.21 4.55 -14.61
CA GLY A 60 -6.77 4.82 -15.99
C GLY A 60 -6.10 3.61 -16.66
N GLY A 61 -6.50 2.39 -16.27
CA GLY A 61 -5.96 1.14 -16.81
C GLY A 61 -4.72 0.63 -16.07
N LEU A 62 -4.19 1.36 -15.09
CA LEU A 62 -3.11 0.89 -14.23
C LEU A 62 -3.64 -0.04 -13.13
N SER A 63 -2.75 -0.87 -12.60
CA SER A 63 -3.05 -1.62 -11.38
C SER A 63 -2.84 -0.78 -10.13
N ALA A 64 -3.47 -1.16 -9.01
CA ALA A 64 -3.21 -0.53 -7.72
C ALA A 64 -1.73 -0.66 -7.31
N LEU A 65 -1.07 -1.76 -7.69
CA LEU A 65 0.36 -1.96 -7.44
C LEU A 65 1.20 -0.94 -8.22
N ASP A 66 0.85 -0.62 -9.47
CA ASP A 66 1.57 0.37 -10.27
C ASP A 66 1.53 1.75 -9.59
N LEU A 67 0.35 2.15 -9.08
CA LEU A 67 0.22 3.39 -8.31
C LEU A 67 1.10 3.37 -7.04
N MET A 68 1.12 2.26 -6.30
CA MET A 68 1.95 2.13 -5.09
C MET A 68 3.46 2.18 -5.38
N LEU A 69 3.89 1.75 -6.56
CA LEU A 69 5.29 1.67 -6.96
C LEU A 69 5.85 2.98 -7.52
N ARG A 70 4.99 3.97 -7.85
CA ARG A 70 5.44 5.31 -8.29
C ARG A 70 6.29 6.06 -7.27
N GLY A 71 6.16 5.69 -6.00
CA GLY A 71 7.01 6.24 -4.93
C GLY A 71 6.46 7.51 -4.29
N GLU A 72 5.39 8.11 -4.80
CA GLU A 72 4.78 9.29 -4.19
C GLU A 72 3.88 8.94 -3.00
N ILE A 73 3.93 9.76 -1.95
CA ILE A 73 3.03 9.57 -0.78
C ILE A 73 1.57 9.85 -1.14
N SER A 74 1.33 10.77 -2.08
CA SER A 74 0.01 11.12 -2.58
C SER A 74 -0.67 9.95 -3.28
N ASP A 75 0.07 9.12 -4.03
CA ASP A 75 -0.47 7.92 -4.67
C ASP A 75 -0.96 6.91 -3.61
N LEU A 76 -0.20 6.72 -2.52
CA LEU A 76 -0.61 5.85 -1.41
C LEU A 76 -1.83 6.42 -0.66
N ALA A 77 -1.89 7.73 -0.49
CA ALA A 77 -3.02 8.41 0.13
C ALA A 77 -4.29 8.28 -0.72
N ALA A 78 -4.20 8.57 -2.01
CA ALA A 78 -5.32 8.48 -2.95
C ALA A 78 -5.87 7.04 -3.04
N LEU A 79 -5.00 6.03 -3.16
CA LEU A 79 -5.44 4.63 -3.18
C LEU A 79 -6.11 4.21 -1.88
N ARG A 80 -5.59 4.66 -0.72
CA ARG A 80 -6.22 4.41 0.57
C ARG A 80 -7.62 5.03 0.66
N GLU A 81 -7.77 6.28 0.23
CA GLU A 81 -9.06 6.96 0.26
C GLU A 81 -10.07 6.32 -0.71
N TRP A 82 -9.61 5.90 -1.89
CA TRP A 82 -10.44 5.14 -2.82
C TRP A 82 -10.97 3.83 -2.19
N LEU A 83 -10.09 3.04 -1.55
CA LEU A 83 -10.49 1.81 -0.84
C LEU A 83 -11.45 2.09 0.33
N ASN A 84 -11.27 3.20 1.04
CA ASN A 84 -12.17 3.59 2.12
C ASN A 84 -13.56 3.99 1.60
N ALA A 85 -13.61 4.72 0.48
CA ALA A 85 -14.86 5.12 -0.18
C ALA A 85 -15.64 3.92 -0.70
N GLU A 86 -14.96 2.98 -1.37
CA GLU A 86 -15.56 1.72 -1.83
C GLU A 86 -16.14 0.89 -0.68
N ARG A 87 -15.52 0.93 0.50
CA ARG A 87 -16.09 0.29 1.70
C ARG A 87 -17.32 1.02 2.24
N GLY A 88 -17.37 2.34 2.17
CA GLY A 88 -18.47 3.15 2.72
C GLY A 88 -19.72 3.20 1.85
N ALA A 89 -19.63 2.75 0.60
CA ALA A 89 -20.71 2.76 -0.37
C ALA A 89 -21.64 1.52 -0.31
N TRP A 90 -21.43 0.60 0.64
CA TRP A 90 -22.19 -0.65 0.80
C TRP A 90 -22.63 -0.89 2.25
#